data_AF-A0A7G5ZGK4-F1
#
_entry.id   AF-A0A7G5ZGK4-F1
#
_cell.length_a   1.000
_cell.length_b   1.000
_cell.length_c   1.000
_cell.angle_alpha   90.00
_cell.angle_beta   90.00
_cell.angle_gamma   90.00
#
_symmetry.space_group_name_H-M   'P 1'
#
loop_
_entity.id
_entity.type
_entity.pdbx_description
1 polymer ?
#
loop_
_entity_poly.entity_id
_entity_poly.type
_entity_poly.pdbx_seq_one_letter_code
_entity_poly.pdbx_strand_id
1 'polypeptide(L)'
;MKRLLLACCMLLCAWAAHADSTLTKHVDAFVDRWHDDAAHSRPVYFDKIARDGIYIGTDKGERWRRDEFKAWAQPHFKRKSAWVLKPMRRHVYASEDGAIVWFDELLDTRMGICQASGVLRRKGDSFEIVHYQLSMAVPNEVGSQVTKLIRDFEEKDGWKGGPR
;
A
#
# COMPACT_ATOMS: atom_id res chain seq x y z
N MET A 1 -19.07 26.87 37.37
CA MET A 1 -19.18 26.90 35.89
C MET A 1 -17.82 26.74 35.19
N LYS A 2 -16.77 27.52 35.51
CA LYS A 2 -15.43 27.36 34.89
C LYS A 2 -14.75 25.99 35.11
N ARG A 3 -14.99 25.32 36.26
CA ARG A 3 -14.48 23.96 36.53
C ARG A 3 -15.24 22.84 35.79
N LEU A 4 -16.49 23.08 35.40
CA LEU A 4 -17.27 22.13 34.58
C LEU A 4 -16.86 22.21 33.09
N LEU A 5 -16.47 23.40 32.62
CA LEU A 5 -15.97 23.61 31.25
C LEU A 5 -14.59 22.97 31.00
N LEU A 6 -13.68 22.96 31.99
CA LEU A 6 -12.38 22.30 31.85
C LEU A 6 -12.47 20.76 31.80
N ALA A 7 -13.43 20.16 32.51
CA ALA A 7 -13.64 18.71 32.48
C ALA A 7 -14.22 18.24 31.13
N CYS A 8 -15.03 19.08 30.46
CA CYS A 8 -15.59 18.77 29.14
C CYS A 8 -14.53 18.80 28.04
N CYS A 9 -13.54 19.70 28.11
CA CYS A 9 -12.42 19.74 27.16
C CYS A 9 -11.45 18.54 27.27
N MET A 10 -11.22 18.00 28.48
CA MET A 10 -10.34 16.82 28.63
C MET A 10 -10.99 15.53 28.12
N LEU A 11 -12.31 15.42 28.16
CA LEU A 11 -13.03 14.26 27.63
C LEU A 11 -13.05 14.23 26.09
N LEU A 12 -13.02 15.40 25.43
CA LEU A 12 -12.99 15.52 23.96
C LEU A 12 -11.63 15.14 23.36
N CYS A 13 -10.52 15.44 24.03
CA CYS A 13 -9.17 15.07 23.54
C CYS A 13 -8.89 13.57 23.61
N ALA A 14 -9.49 12.84 24.56
CA ALA A 14 -9.30 11.39 24.67
C ALA A 14 -9.98 10.60 23.53
N TRP A 15 -11.05 11.14 22.95
CA TRP A 15 -11.77 10.51 21.83
C TRP A 15 -11.02 10.57 20.50
N ALA A 16 -10.38 11.70 20.18
CA ALA A 16 -9.62 11.85 18.95
C ALA A 16 -8.43 10.87 18.88
N ALA A 17 -7.71 10.68 19.99
CA ALA A 17 -6.58 9.76 20.06
C ALA A 17 -7.01 8.27 20.04
N HIS A 18 -8.19 7.92 20.56
CA HIS A 18 -8.69 6.54 20.56
C HIS A 18 -9.20 6.08 19.19
N ALA A 19 -9.88 6.96 18.45
CA ALA A 19 -10.38 6.69 17.11
C ALA A 19 -9.25 6.31 16.14
N ASP A 20 -8.12 6.99 16.25
CA ASP A 20 -6.91 6.76 15.44
C ASP A 20 -6.31 5.37 15.67
N SER A 21 -6.25 4.91 16.93
CA SER A 21 -5.71 3.58 17.27
C SER A 21 -6.58 2.40 16.79
N THR A 22 -7.91 2.56 16.77
CA THR A 22 -8.84 1.49 16.34
C THR A 22 -8.83 1.37 14.82
N LEU A 23 -8.86 2.50 14.12
CA LEU A 23 -8.70 2.53 12.67
C LEU A 23 -7.38 1.86 12.25
N THR A 24 -6.27 2.27 12.88
CA THR A 24 -4.93 1.73 12.58
C THR A 24 -4.93 0.21 12.69
N LYS A 25 -5.44 -0.37 13.78
CA LYS A 25 -5.53 -1.83 13.95
C LYS A 25 -6.35 -2.54 12.88
N HIS A 26 -7.48 -1.95 12.45
CA HIS A 26 -8.30 -2.53 11.40
C HIS A 26 -7.62 -2.48 10.03
N VAL A 27 -6.93 -1.37 9.74
CA VAL A 27 -6.14 -1.20 8.50
C VAL A 27 -4.96 -2.16 8.50
N ASP A 28 -4.21 -2.25 9.61
CA ASP A 28 -3.11 -3.20 9.76
C ASP A 28 -3.57 -4.62 9.48
N ALA A 29 -4.64 -5.07 10.16
CA ALA A 29 -5.17 -6.41 9.94
C ALA A 29 -5.65 -6.63 8.49
N PHE A 30 -6.20 -5.61 7.82
CA PHE A 30 -6.60 -5.70 6.43
C PHE A 30 -5.39 -5.83 5.48
N VAL A 31 -4.41 -4.93 5.60
CA VAL A 31 -3.22 -4.87 4.75
C VAL A 31 -2.31 -6.07 5.01
N ASP A 32 -2.13 -6.50 6.26
CA ASP A 32 -1.32 -7.67 6.60
C ASP A 32 -1.92 -8.96 6.02
N ARG A 33 -3.26 -9.10 6.05
CA ARG A 33 -3.93 -10.22 5.38
C ARG A 33 -3.77 -10.17 3.87
N TRP A 34 -3.78 -8.97 3.29
CA TRP A 34 -3.54 -8.79 1.86
C TRP A 34 -2.10 -9.20 1.48
N HIS A 35 -1.10 -8.81 2.27
CA HIS A 35 0.29 -9.26 2.10
C HIS A 35 0.44 -10.77 2.30
N ASP A 36 -0.25 -11.35 3.29
CA ASP A 36 -0.24 -12.80 3.54
C ASP A 36 -0.84 -13.60 2.36
N ASP A 37 -1.90 -13.10 1.74
CA ASP A 37 -2.49 -13.72 0.56
C ASP A 37 -1.55 -13.69 -0.64
N ALA A 38 -0.77 -12.62 -0.83
CA ALA A 38 0.29 -12.58 -1.84
C ALA A 38 1.42 -13.57 -1.52
N ALA A 39 1.83 -13.65 -0.26
CA ALA A 39 2.90 -14.53 0.19
C ALA A 39 2.56 -16.02 -0.01
N HIS A 40 1.27 -16.35 0.05
CA HIS A 40 0.73 -17.71 -0.14
C HIS A 40 -0.01 -17.91 -1.46
N SER A 41 0.10 -16.96 -2.40
CA SER A 41 -0.52 -17.04 -3.73
C SER A 41 -2.03 -17.34 -3.71
N ARG A 42 -2.76 -16.77 -2.75
CA ARG A 42 -4.21 -16.97 -2.60
C ARG A 42 -4.99 -16.04 -3.54
N PRO A 43 -5.89 -16.55 -4.40
CA PRO A 43 -6.62 -15.71 -5.36
C PRO A 43 -7.44 -14.57 -4.75
N VAL A 44 -7.88 -14.71 -3.49
CA VAL A 44 -8.62 -13.68 -2.74
C VAL A 44 -7.81 -12.39 -2.54
N TYR A 45 -6.49 -12.43 -2.76
CA TYR A 45 -5.63 -11.25 -2.86
C TYR A 45 -6.21 -10.18 -3.79
N PHE A 46 -6.68 -10.58 -4.98
CA PHE A 46 -7.22 -9.64 -5.96
C PHE A 46 -8.61 -9.13 -5.59
N ASP A 47 -9.38 -9.87 -4.80
CA ASP A 47 -10.73 -9.48 -4.40
C ASP A 47 -10.73 -8.36 -3.35
N LYS A 48 -9.59 -8.14 -2.68
CA LYS A 48 -9.36 -6.98 -1.79
C LYS A 48 -9.10 -5.68 -2.55
N ILE A 49 -8.83 -5.75 -3.85
CA ILE A 49 -8.66 -4.59 -4.71
C ILE A 49 -10.03 -4.27 -5.35
N ALA A 50 -10.39 -2.99 -5.32
CA ALA A 50 -11.63 -2.50 -5.93
C ALA A 50 -11.64 -2.77 -7.44
N ARG A 51 -12.82 -2.91 -8.05
CA ARG A 51 -12.94 -3.11 -9.53
C ARG A 51 -12.32 -1.95 -10.31
N ASP A 52 -12.40 -0.75 -9.77
CA ASP A 52 -11.78 0.48 -10.26
C ASP A 52 -10.37 0.73 -9.70
N GLY A 53 -9.85 -0.20 -8.89
CA GLY A 53 -8.57 -0.06 -8.21
C GLY A 53 -7.37 -0.12 -9.14
N ILE A 54 -6.34 0.66 -8.80
CA ILE A 54 -5.07 0.74 -9.52
C ILE A 54 -3.96 0.10 -8.68
N TYR A 55 -3.14 -0.73 -9.33
CA TYR A 55 -1.89 -1.25 -8.77
C TYR A 55 -0.71 -0.73 -9.59
N ILE A 56 0.27 -0.13 -8.91
CA ILE A 56 1.53 0.34 -9.49
C ILE A 56 2.67 -0.47 -8.88
N GLY A 57 3.40 -1.17 -9.72
CA GLY A 57 4.58 -1.94 -9.33
C GLY A 57 5.85 -1.10 -9.31
N THR A 58 6.98 -1.77 -9.19
CA THR A 58 8.30 -1.14 -9.07
C THR A 58 8.91 -0.76 -10.42
N ASP A 59 8.52 -1.42 -11.51
CA ASP A 59 8.96 -1.04 -12.86
C ASP A 59 8.04 0.03 -13.45
N LYS A 60 8.59 0.96 -14.22
CA LYS A 60 7.87 2.10 -14.79
C LYS A 60 6.68 1.73 -15.70
N GLY A 61 6.64 0.52 -16.24
CA GLY A 61 5.51 -0.01 -17.00
C GLY A 61 4.46 -0.72 -16.16
N GLU A 62 4.68 -0.88 -14.86
CA GLU A 62 3.79 -1.62 -13.98
C GLU A 62 2.70 -0.69 -13.47
N ARG A 63 1.63 -0.52 -14.26
CA ARG A 63 0.42 0.20 -13.87
C ARG A 63 -0.80 -0.47 -14.45
N TRP A 64 -1.63 -1.03 -13.58
CA TRP A 64 -2.77 -1.84 -13.99
C TRP A 64 -4.04 -1.46 -13.26
N ARG A 65 -5.18 -1.63 -13.92
CA ARG A 65 -6.45 -1.87 -13.22
C ARG A 65 -6.43 -3.28 -12.64
N ARG A 66 -7.22 -3.51 -11.58
CA ARG A 66 -7.28 -4.81 -10.89
C ARG A 66 -7.33 -6.03 -11.81
N ASP A 67 -8.22 -6.05 -12.81
CA ASP A 67 -8.43 -7.23 -13.63
C ASP A 67 -7.26 -7.47 -14.62
N GLU A 68 -6.61 -6.39 -15.08
CA GLU A 68 -5.37 -6.45 -15.86
C GLU A 68 -4.23 -7.00 -14.99
N PHE A 69 -4.10 -6.49 -13.76
CA PHE A 69 -3.11 -6.96 -12.80
C PHE A 69 -3.30 -8.43 -12.48
N LYS A 70 -4.55 -8.86 -12.24
CA LYS A 70 -4.91 -10.25 -11.98
C LYS A 70 -4.51 -11.16 -13.14
N ALA A 71 -4.74 -10.73 -14.38
CA ALA A 71 -4.34 -11.49 -15.56
C ALA A 71 -2.82 -11.61 -15.68
N TRP A 72 -2.10 -10.48 -15.56
CA TRP A 72 -0.64 -10.43 -15.57
C TRP A 72 0.00 -11.28 -14.46
N ALA A 73 -0.60 -11.27 -13.26
CA ALA A 73 -0.09 -11.97 -12.08
C ALA A 73 -0.35 -13.48 -12.08
N GLN A 74 -1.21 -14.01 -12.96
CA GLN A 74 -1.53 -15.45 -13.03
C GLN A 74 -0.28 -16.37 -13.02
N PRO A 75 0.73 -16.18 -13.88
CA PRO A 75 1.94 -17.01 -13.86
C PRO A 75 2.70 -16.95 -12.52
N HIS A 76 2.62 -15.83 -11.80
CA HIS A 76 3.25 -15.67 -10.49
C HIS A 76 2.46 -16.42 -9.40
N PHE A 77 1.13 -16.39 -9.45
CA PHE A 77 0.24 -17.08 -8.49
C PHE A 77 0.13 -18.59 -8.72
N LYS A 78 0.69 -19.13 -9.80
CA LYS A 78 0.88 -20.58 -9.97
C LYS A 78 1.99 -21.15 -9.08
N ARG A 79 2.84 -20.30 -8.51
CA ARG A 79 3.92 -20.70 -7.59
C ARG A 79 3.37 -20.82 -6.16
N LYS A 80 4.14 -21.41 -5.25
CA LYS A 80 3.76 -21.50 -3.82
C LYS A 80 3.79 -20.14 -3.10
N SER A 81 4.45 -19.15 -3.69
CA SER A 81 4.60 -17.80 -3.14
C SER A 81 4.84 -16.82 -4.29
N ALA A 82 4.08 -15.72 -4.33
CA ALA A 82 4.23 -14.67 -5.34
C ALA A 82 5.12 -13.55 -4.81
N TRP A 83 4.68 -12.85 -3.76
CA TRP A 83 5.40 -11.72 -3.17
C TRP A 83 5.38 -11.82 -1.65
N VAL A 84 6.55 -11.70 -1.03
CA VAL A 84 6.69 -11.67 0.42
C VAL A 84 7.00 -10.23 0.81
N LEU A 85 6.00 -9.57 1.41
CA LEU A 85 6.05 -8.18 1.83
C LEU A 85 5.88 -8.16 3.35
N LYS A 86 6.96 -7.92 4.09
CA LYS A 86 6.93 -7.91 5.55
C LYS A 86 6.88 -6.47 6.07
N PRO A 87 5.79 -6.04 6.72
CA PRO A 87 5.68 -4.68 7.24
C PRO A 87 6.68 -4.46 8.38
N MET A 88 7.44 -3.36 8.27
CA MET A 88 8.34 -2.88 9.32
C MET A 88 7.71 -1.73 10.10
N ARG A 89 6.99 -0.87 9.37
CA ARG A 89 6.30 0.31 9.90
C ARG A 89 5.16 0.65 8.96
N ARG A 90 4.01 1.02 9.52
CA ARG A 90 2.86 1.55 8.78
C ARG A 90 2.33 2.79 9.49
N HIS A 91 2.01 3.82 8.71
CA HIS A 91 1.22 4.95 9.18
C HIS A 91 -0.15 4.89 8.52
N VAL A 92 -1.17 5.35 9.24
CA VAL A 92 -2.56 5.31 8.80
C VAL A 92 -3.19 6.66 9.12
N TYR A 93 -3.96 7.20 8.18
CA TYR A 93 -4.73 8.41 8.37
C TYR A 93 -5.96 8.38 7.46
N ALA A 94 -7.01 9.12 7.81
CA ALA A 94 -8.29 9.07 7.08
C ALA A 94 -8.83 10.46 6.74
N SER A 95 -9.79 10.48 5.81
CA SER A 95 -10.57 11.68 5.51
C SER A 95 -11.42 12.06 6.72
N GLU A 96 -11.89 13.30 6.77
CA GLU A 96 -12.71 13.79 7.89
C GLU A 96 -13.99 12.97 8.07
N ASP A 97 -14.61 12.52 6.97
CA ASP A 97 -15.77 11.62 6.97
C ASP A 97 -15.40 10.13 7.17
N GLY A 98 -14.11 9.81 7.23
CA GLY A 98 -13.56 8.47 7.34
C GLY A 98 -13.77 7.59 6.11
N ALA A 99 -14.37 8.07 5.01
CA ALA A 99 -14.71 7.28 3.84
C ALA A 99 -13.47 6.76 3.07
N ILE A 100 -12.41 7.57 3.08
CA ILE A 100 -11.12 7.27 2.47
C ILE A 100 -10.07 7.14 3.57
N VAL A 101 -9.22 6.13 3.45
CA VAL A 101 -8.11 5.88 4.37
C VAL A 101 -6.84 5.74 3.57
N TRP A 102 -5.81 6.46 3.96
CA TRP A 102 -4.47 6.34 3.41
C TRP A 102 -3.58 5.56 4.36
N PHE A 103 -2.64 4.84 3.78
CA PHE A 103 -1.51 4.31 4.52
C PHE A 103 -0.23 4.45 3.73
N ASP A 104 0.88 4.59 4.44
CA ASP A 104 2.23 4.41 3.93
C ASP A 104 2.96 3.39 4.79
N GLU A 105 3.78 2.55 4.16
CA GLU A 105 4.49 1.48 4.84
C GLU A 105 5.92 1.31 4.31
N LEU A 106 6.80 0.89 5.21
CA LEU A 106 8.10 0.33 4.86
C LEU A 106 8.02 -1.19 4.95
N LEU A 107 8.53 -1.86 3.92
CA LEU A 107 8.44 -3.29 3.73
C LEU A 107 9.84 -3.88 3.60
N ASP A 108 10.11 -4.95 4.34
CA ASP A 108 11.23 -5.85 4.06
C ASP A 108 10.79 -6.85 2.97
N THR A 109 11.56 -6.89 1.88
CA THR A 109 11.25 -7.66 0.67
C THR A 109 12.51 -8.30 0.08
N ARG A 110 12.34 -9.16 -0.92
CA ARG A 110 13.47 -9.74 -1.67
C ARG A 110 14.27 -8.71 -2.49
N MET A 111 13.69 -7.54 -2.74
CA MET A 111 14.35 -6.43 -3.46
C MET A 111 15.12 -5.50 -2.50
N GLY A 112 15.16 -5.83 -1.20
CA GLY A 112 15.56 -4.92 -0.14
C GLY A 112 14.36 -4.14 0.40
N ILE A 113 14.63 -3.02 1.06
CA ILE A 113 13.57 -2.18 1.63
C ILE A 113 12.78 -1.53 0.50
N CYS A 114 11.47 -1.77 0.51
CA CYS A 114 10.53 -1.06 -0.33
C CYS A 114 9.68 -0.12 0.51
N GLN A 115 9.22 0.96 -0.10
CA GLN A 115 8.19 1.82 0.44
C GLN A 115 6.93 1.64 -0.40
N ALA A 116 5.79 1.51 0.26
CA ALA A 116 4.50 1.47 -0.41
C ALA A 116 3.55 2.51 0.16
N SER A 117 2.63 2.96 -0.67
CA SER A 117 1.49 3.76 -0.25
C SER A 117 0.22 3.17 -0.83
N GLY A 118 -0.87 3.27 -0.07
CA GLY A 118 -2.15 2.79 -0.51
C GLY A 118 -3.30 3.69 -0.07
N VAL A 119 -4.37 3.60 -0.84
CA VAL A 119 -5.64 4.27 -0.59
C VAL A 119 -6.71 3.20 -0.50
N LEU A 120 -7.44 3.22 0.61
CA LEU A 120 -8.56 2.34 0.89
C LEU A 120 -9.86 3.14 0.83
N ARG A 121 -10.89 2.52 0.28
CA ARG A 121 -12.28 2.97 0.39
C ARG A 121 -12.99 2.06 1.39
N ARG A 122 -13.76 2.64 2.32
CA ARG A 122 -14.62 1.85 3.22
C ARG A 122 -15.68 1.11 2.42
N LYS A 123 -15.95 -0.14 2.81
CA LYS A 123 -16.93 -1.02 2.18
C LYS A 123 -17.62 -1.86 3.25
N GLY A 124 -18.77 -1.39 3.73
CA GLY A 124 -19.43 -1.96 4.90
C GLY A 124 -18.49 -1.92 6.11
N ASP A 125 -18.33 -3.07 6.77
CA ASP A 125 -17.44 -3.22 7.93
C ASP A 125 -15.96 -3.50 7.55
N SER A 126 -15.61 -3.38 6.27
CA SER A 126 -14.27 -3.65 5.76
C SER A 126 -13.78 -2.54 4.82
N PHE A 127 -12.72 -2.86 4.07
CA PHE A 127 -12.06 -1.96 3.13
C PHE A 127 -11.92 -2.63 1.75
N GLU A 128 -11.69 -1.81 0.73
CA GLU A 128 -11.13 -2.23 -0.54
C GLU A 128 -10.04 -1.27 -0.99
N ILE A 129 -9.00 -1.79 -1.64
CA ILE A 129 -7.87 -1.02 -2.14
C ILE A 129 -8.28 -0.35 -3.45
N VAL A 130 -8.29 0.98 -3.49
CA VAL A 130 -8.58 1.76 -4.71
C VAL A 130 -7.30 2.25 -5.38
N HIS A 131 -6.19 2.31 -4.64
CA HIS A 131 -4.87 2.63 -5.18
C HIS A 131 -3.79 1.96 -4.34
N TYR A 132 -2.76 1.41 -4.98
CA TYR A 132 -1.55 0.94 -4.31
C TYR A 132 -0.33 1.18 -5.21
N GLN A 133 0.75 1.67 -4.62
CA GLN A 133 2.04 1.84 -5.29
C GLN A 133 3.16 1.25 -4.44
N LEU A 134 4.00 0.43 -5.06
CA LEU A 134 5.22 -0.13 -4.46
C LEU A 134 6.46 0.48 -5.13
N SER A 135 7.45 0.89 -4.35
CA SER A 135 8.70 1.45 -4.88
C SER A 135 9.90 0.97 -4.06
N MET A 136 11.05 0.78 -4.72
CA MET A 136 12.30 0.53 -4.01
C MET A 136 12.69 1.78 -3.23
N ALA A 137 13.00 1.65 -1.94
CA ALA A 137 13.42 2.76 -1.09
C ALA A 137 14.93 3.04 -1.28
N VAL A 138 15.28 3.64 -2.42
CA VAL A 138 16.67 3.93 -2.80
C VAL A 138 17.30 4.93 -1.82
N PRO A 139 18.39 4.58 -1.13
CA PRO A 139 19.11 5.54 -0.28
C PRO A 139 19.69 6.68 -1.10
N ASN A 140 19.61 7.90 -0.58
CA ASN A 140 20.07 9.09 -1.29
C ASN A 140 21.57 9.04 -1.61
N GLU A 141 22.37 8.39 -0.76
CA GLU A 141 23.81 8.20 -0.90
C GLU A 141 24.19 7.42 -2.16
N VAL A 142 23.30 6.56 -2.66
CA VAL A 142 23.52 5.75 -3.88
C VAL A 142 22.68 6.22 -5.06
N GLY A 143 21.92 7.31 -4.91
CA GLY A 143 20.98 7.79 -5.93
C GLY A 143 21.63 8.10 -7.29
N SER A 144 22.85 8.65 -7.30
CA SER A 144 23.58 8.94 -8.54
C SER A 144 23.96 7.67 -9.32
N GLN A 145 24.30 6.59 -8.62
CA GLN A 145 24.66 5.30 -9.22
C GLN A 145 23.43 4.64 -9.85
N VAL A 146 22.31 4.64 -9.13
CA VAL A 146 21.02 4.14 -9.62
C VAL A 146 20.54 4.94 -10.83
N THR A 147 20.66 6.27 -10.79
CA THR A 147 20.29 7.14 -11.92
C THR A 147 21.11 6.84 -13.16
N LYS A 148 22.43 6.62 -13.00
CA LYS A 148 23.30 6.20 -14.11
C LYS A 148 22.86 4.85 -14.68
N LEU A 149 22.59 3.85 -13.83
CA LEU A 149 22.14 2.53 -14.27
C LEU A 149 20.84 2.59 -15.06
N ILE A 150 19.86 3.37 -14.58
CA ILE A 150 18.59 3.59 -15.28
C ILE A 150 18.86 4.21 -16.65
N ARG A 151 19.61 5.31 -16.70
CA ARG A 151 19.92 5.99 -17.97
C ARG A 151 20.59 5.05 -18.98
N ASP A 152 21.63 4.34 -18.55
CA ASP A 152 22.38 3.44 -19.44
C ASP A 152 21.50 2.29 -19.97
N PHE A 153 20.55 1.78 -19.16
CA PHE A 153 19.57 0.78 -19.60
C PHE A 153 18.57 1.35 -20.61
N GLU A 154 18.05 2.55 -20.35
CA GLU A 154 17.08 3.23 -21.22
C GLU A 154 17.67 3.61 -22.58
N GLU A 155 18.92 4.05 -22.63
CA GLU A 155 19.61 4.38 -23.88
C GLU A 155 19.79 3.14 -24.77
N LYS A 156 19.98 1.98 -24.16
CA LYS A 156 20.19 0.71 -24.88
C LYS A 156 18.88 0.11 -25.39
N ASP A 157 17.89 -0.03 -24.50
CA ASP A 157 16.70 -0.83 -24.77
C ASP A 157 15.48 0.04 -25.16
N GLY A 158 15.49 1.32 -24.79
CA GLY A 158 14.46 2.31 -25.10
C GLY A 158 13.12 2.04 -24.42
N TRP A 159 12.48 3.08 -23.85
CA TRP A 159 11.10 2.94 -23.40
C TRP A 159 10.15 2.72 -24.58
N LYS A 160 9.46 1.57 -24.62
CA LYS A 160 8.51 1.25 -25.70
C LYS A 160 7.07 1.72 -25.42
N GLY A 161 6.81 2.30 -24.25
CA GLY A 161 5.48 2.79 -23.85
C GLY A 161 4.51 1.69 -23.42
N GLY A 162 3.57 2.04 -22.54
CA GLY A 162 2.44 1.21 -22.15
C GLY A 162 2.62 0.35 -20.89
N PRO A 163 1.52 -0.20 -20.34
CA PRO A 163 1.57 -1.15 -19.23
C PRO A 163 2.24 -2.48 -19.63
N ARG A 164 3.00 -3.11 -18.73
CA ARG A 164 3.53 -4.47 -18.93
C ARG A 164 2.51 -5.57 -18.69
#